data_AF-A0A2X1N6P2-F1
#
_entry.id   AF-A0A2X1N6P2-F1
#
_cell.length_a   1.000
_cell.length_b   1.000
_cell.length_c   1.000
_cell.angle_alpha   90.00
_cell.angle_beta   90.00
_cell.angle_gamma   90.00
#
_symmetry.space_group_name_H-M   'P 1'
#
loop_
_entity.id
_entity.type
_entity.pdbx_description
1 polymer ?
#
loop_
_entity_poly.entity_id
_entity_poly.type
_entity_poly.pdbx_seq_one_letter_code
_entity_poly.pdbx_strand_id
1 'polypeptide(L)'
;MIKIGVIADDFTGATDIASFLVENGLPTVQINGVPTGKMPEAIDALVISLKTRSCPVVEATQQSLAALSWLQQQGCKQIYFKYCSTFDSTAKGNIGPVTDALMDALDTPFTVFSPALPVNGRTVYQGVFVRNESTAGRIRDAPSPGKSHDRQLSSPSG
;
A
#
# COMPACT_ATOMS: atom_id res chain seq x y z
N MET A 1 6.85 -17.97 -13.93
CA MET A 1 5.65 -17.10 -13.88
C MET A 1 5.72 -16.34 -12.58
N ILE A 2 5.60 -15.01 -12.58
CA ILE A 2 5.62 -14.23 -11.34
C ILE A 2 4.38 -14.60 -10.52
N LYS A 3 4.60 -14.98 -9.26
CA LYS A 3 3.54 -15.27 -8.29
C LYS A 3 2.97 -13.98 -7.72
N ILE A 4 3.84 -13.02 -7.34
CA ILE A 4 3.45 -11.77 -6.66
C ILE A 4 4.06 -10.56 -7.36
N GLY A 5 3.21 -9.60 -7.74
CA GLY A 5 3.60 -8.29 -8.24
C GLY A 5 3.31 -7.23 -7.19
N VAL A 6 4.35 -6.58 -6.67
CA VAL A 6 4.22 -5.52 -5.67
C VAL A 6 4.31 -4.17 -6.35
N ILE A 7 3.38 -3.27 -6.02
CA ILE A 7 3.44 -1.85 -6.37
C ILE A 7 3.67 -1.10 -5.06
N ALA A 8 4.83 -0.47 -4.89
CA ALA A 8 5.21 0.21 -3.65
C ALA A 8 5.18 1.74 -3.83
N ASP A 9 4.64 2.45 -2.83
CA ASP A 9 4.46 3.92 -2.87
C ASP A 9 5.75 4.73 -2.68
N ASP A 10 6.82 4.08 -2.22
CA ASP A 10 8.14 4.66 -2.03
C ASP A 10 9.29 3.65 -2.30
N PHE A 11 10.53 4.13 -2.17
CA PHE A 11 11.73 3.31 -2.33
C PHE A 11 12.06 2.46 -1.09
N THR A 12 11.97 3.04 0.10
CA THR A 12 12.36 2.34 1.32
C THR A 12 11.41 1.19 1.63
N GLY A 13 10.11 1.39 1.50
CA GLY A 13 9.09 0.36 1.68
C GLY A 13 9.12 -0.72 0.58
N ALA A 14 9.58 -0.39 -0.63
CA ALA A 14 9.85 -1.37 -1.68
C ALA A 14 10.99 -2.32 -1.30
N THR A 15 12.11 -1.76 -0.83
CA THR A 15 13.27 -2.55 -0.40
C THR A 15 12.92 -3.41 0.82
N ASP A 16 12.16 -2.86 1.77
CA ASP A 16 11.70 -3.58 2.96
C ASP A 16 10.88 -4.82 2.61
N ILE A 17 9.82 -4.69 1.79
CA ILE A 17 9.02 -5.85 1.38
C ILE A 17 9.81 -6.82 0.49
N ALA A 18 10.71 -6.33 -0.37
CA ALA A 18 11.59 -7.20 -1.15
C ALA A 18 12.47 -8.07 -0.25
N SER A 19 13.03 -7.51 0.84
CA SER A 19 13.80 -8.27 1.84
C SER A 19 12.94 -9.37 2.48
N PHE A 20 11.73 -9.03 2.94
CA PHE A 20 10.82 -10.02 3.52
C PHE A 20 10.46 -11.14 2.55
N LEU A 21 10.23 -10.84 1.26
CA LEU A 21 9.94 -11.86 0.26
C LEU A 21 11.13 -12.81 0.06
N VAL A 22 12.35 -12.28 -0.03
CA VAL A 22 13.57 -13.08 -0.17
C VAL A 22 13.84 -13.92 1.07
N GLU A 23 13.73 -13.34 2.27
CA GLU A 23 13.91 -14.04 3.54
C GLU A 23 12.91 -15.19 3.73
N ASN A 24 11.75 -15.11 3.08
CA ASN A 24 10.72 -16.15 3.08
C ASN A 24 10.75 -17.02 1.82
N GLY A 25 11.86 -17.02 1.07
CA GLY A 25 12.13 -17.99 0.00
C GLY A 25 11.57 -17.63 -1.36
N LEU A 26 11.16 -16.38 -1.62
CA LEU A 26 10.76 -15.91 -2.95
C LEU A 26 11.90 -15.10 -3.59
N PRO A 27 12.58 -15.64 -4.62
CA PRO A 27 13.50 -14.85 -5.45
C PRO A 27 12.79 -13.61 -5.97
N THR A 28 13.29 -12.44 -5.59
CA THR A 28 12.62 -11.15 -5.80
C THR A 28 13.54 -10.16 -6.50
N VAL A 29 13.01 -9.44 -7.48
CA VAL A 29 13.68 -8.29 -8.10
C VAL A 29 12.89 -7.01 -7.78
N GLN A 30 13.61 -5.96 -7.38
CA GLN A 30 13.05 -4.62 -7.31
C GLN A 30 13.46 -3.81 -8.54
N ILE A 31 12.49 -3.11 -9.14
CA ILE A 31 12.68 -2.15 -10.23
C ILE A 31 12.20 -0.78 -9.75
N ASN A 32 12.98 0.26 -10.04
CA ASN A 32 12.61 1.64 -9.72
C ASN A 32 11.90 2.28 -10.90
N GLY A 33 10.69 2.79 -10.67
CA GLY A 33 9.81 3.31 -11.72
C GLY A 33 9.08 2.20 -12.50
N VAL A 34 8.13 2.61 -13.34
CA VAL A 34 7.38 1.69 -14.19
C VAL A 34 8.33 1.06 -15.22
N PRO A 35 8.44 -0.29 -15.28
CA PRO A 35 9.37 -0.93 -16.19
C PRO A 35 8.92 -0.76 -17.66
N THR A 36 9.90 -0.69 -18.57
CA THR A 36 9.68 -0.66 -20.02
C THR A 36 10.27 -1.88 -20.75
N GLY A 37 11.10 -2.65 -20.05
CA GLY A 37 11.81 -3.80 -20.60
C GLY A 37 11.09 -5.12 -20.41
N LYS A 38 11.78 -6.21 -20.77
CA LYS A 38 11.34 -7.57 -20.50
C LYS A 38 11.45 -7.88 -19.01
N MET A 39 10.60 -8.80 -18.56
CA MET A 39 10.66 -9.36 -17.21
C MET A 39 12.02 -10.06 -16.97
N PRO A 40 12.65 -9.85 -15.79
CA PRO A 40 13.80 -10.64 -15.38
C PRO A 40 13.46 -12.13 -15.30
N GLU A 41 14.43 -12.98 -15.64
CA GLU A 41 14.25 -14.44 -15.56
C GLU A 41 14.42 -14.96 -14.13
N ALA A 42 13.88 -16.16 -13.87
CA ALA A 42 14.06 -16.90 -12.62
C ALA A 42 13.65 -16.17 -11.32
N ILE A 43 12.60 -15.34 -11.38
CA ILE A 43 12.00 -14.68 -10.21
C ILE A 43 10.61 -15.21 -9.88
N ASP A 44 10.27 -15.17 -8.59
CA ASP A 44 8.94 -15.48 -8.06
C ASP A 44 8.13 -14.22 -7.73
N ALA A 45 8.80 -13.13 -7.36
CA ALA A 45 8.16 -11.85 -7.09
C ALA A 45 8.89 -10.68 -7.76
N LEU A 46 8.14 -9.63 -8.08
CA LEU A 46 8.69 -8.39 -8.61
C LEU A 46 8.11 -7.20 -7.86
N VAL A 47 8.98 -6.30 -7.42
CA VAL A 47 8.61 -5.08 -6.69
C VAL A 47 8.87 -3.87 -7.57
N ILE A 48 7.83 -3.11 -7.88
CA ILE A 48 7.92 -1.82 -8.57
C ILE A 48 7.91 -0.73 -7.51
N SER A 49 9.02 -0.02 -7.37
CA SER A 49 9.15 1.12 -6.47
C SER A 49 8.76 2.41 -7.19
N LEU A 50 7.71 3.07 -6.71
CA LEU A 50 7.26 4.36 -7.22
C LEU A 50 7.58 5.48 -6.21
N LYS A 51 7.29 6.72 -6.59
CA LYS A 51 7.37 7.90 -5.70
C LYS A 51 5.99 8.52 -5.52
N THR A 52 5.02 7.71 -5.12
CA THR A 52 3.58 8.04 -5.21
C THR A 52 2.91 8.28 -3.86
N ARG A 53 3.64 8.22 -2.74
CA ARG A 53 3.08 8.51 -1.40
C ARG A 53 2.41 9.88 -1.30
N SER A 54 3.10 10.92 -1.75
CA SER A 54 2.72 12.32 -1.51
C SER A 54 2.60 13.15 -2.79
N CYS A 55 2.72 12.53 -3.97
CA CYS A 55 2.47 13.24 -5.22
C CYS A 55 0.95 13.47 -5.41
N PRO A 56 0.53 14.30 -6.38
CA PRO A 56 -0.88 14.46 -6.70
C PRO A 56 -1.58 13.13 -6.96
N VAL A 57 -2.82 12.99 -6.48
CA VAL A 57 -3.62 11.75 -6.60
C VAL A 57 -3.65 11.21 -8.03
N VAL A 58 -3.88 12.10 -9.01
CA VAL A 58 -3.93 11.74 -10.43
C VAL A 58 -2.62 11.09 -10.89
N GLU A 59 -1.49 11.64 -10.47
CA GLU A 59 -0.16 11.11 -10.79
C GLU A 59 0.07 9.75 -10.11
N ALA A 60 -0.30 9.63 -8.83
CA ALA A 60 -0.19 8.37 -8.09
C ALA A 60 -1.00 7.25 -8.71
N THR A 61 -2.25 7.53 -9.08
CA THR A 61 -3.14 6.58 -9.76
C THR A 61 -2.59 6.20 -11.13
N GLN A 62 -2.17 7.17 -11.95
CA GLN A 62 -1.65 6.89 -13.29
C GLN A 62 -0.39 6.01 -13.25
N GLN A 63 0.57 6.31 -12.36
CA GLN A 63 1.78 5.49 -12.22
C GLN A 63 1.45 4.08 -11.72
N SER A 64 0.53 3.95 -10.77
CA SER A 64 0.13 2.65 -10.22
C SER A 64 -0.59 1.78 -11.26
N LEU A 65 -1.48 2.37 -12.08
CA LEU A 65 -2.14 1.66 -13.18
C LEU A 65 -1.15 1.26 -14.28
N ALA A 66 -0.16 2.09 -14.58
CA ALA A 66 0.90 1.74 -15.53
C ALA A 66 1.76 0.56 -15.01
N ALA A 67 2.09 0.56 -13.72
CA ALA A 67 2.77 -0.55 -13.07
C ALA A 67 1.93 -1.85 -13.09
N LEU A 68 0.63 -1.76 -12.77
CA LEU A 68 -0.31 -2.87 -12.84
C LEU A 68 -0.39 -3.46 -14.26
N SER A 69 -0.58 -2.59 -15.26
CA SER A 69 -0.67 -3.01 -16.67
C SER A 69 0.58 -3.77 -17.10
N TRP A 70 1.77 -3.27 -16.73
CA TRP A 70 3.02 -3.96 -17.02
C TRP A 70 3.09 -5.34 -16.34
N LEU A 71 2.72 -5.44 -15.05
CA LEU A 71 2.69 -6.71 -14.31
C LEU A 71 1.71 -7.72 -14.93
N GLN A 72 0.52 -7.28 -15.34
CA GLN A 72 -0.47 -8.12 -16.01
C GLN A 72 0.04 -8.64 -17.36
N GLN A 73 0.74 -7.81 -18.15
CA GLN A 73 1.38 -8.23 -19.40
C GLN A 73 2.44 -9.33 -19.19
N GLN A 74 3.05 -9.40 -18.00
CA GLN A 74 3.97 -10.47 -17.63
C GLN A 74 3.28 -11.72 -17.06
N GLY A 75 1.94 -11.73 -17.03
CA GLY A 75 1.15 -12.84 -16.50
C GLY A 75 1.07 -12.90 -14.98
N CYS A 76 1.40 -11.81 -14.27
CA CYS A 76 1.23 -11.72 -12.83
C CYS A 76 -0.25 -11.71 -12.45
N LYS A 77 -0.66 -12.57 -11.52
CA LYS A 77 -2.06 -12.73 -11.11
C LYS A 77 -2.38 -12.14 -9.74
N GLN A 78 -1.39 -12.05 -8.86
CA GLN A 78 -1.57 -11.52 -7.51
C GLN A 78 -0.83 -10.20 -7.38
N ILE A 79 -1.59 -9.14 -7.08
CA ILE A 79 -1.08 -7.79 -6.92
C ILE A 79 -1.09 -7.43 -5.43
N TYR A 80 0.02 -6.87 -4.96
CA TYR A 80 0.16 -6.37 -3.59
C TYR A 80 0.46 -4.87 -3.65
N PHE A 81 -0.47 -4.04 -3.20
CA PHE A 81 -0.22 -2.61 -3.06
C PHE A 81 0.46 -2.34 -1.70
N LYS A 82 1.74 -1.97 -1.74
CA LYS A 82 2.56 -1.68 -0.57
C LYS A 82 2.59 -0.17 -0.29
N TYR A 83 2.11 0.21 0.88
CA TYR A 83 2.16 1.57 1.42
C TYR A 83 2.84 1.59 2.80
N CYS A 84 3.06 2.77 3.38
CA CYS A 84 3.72 2.92 4.69
C CYS A 84 2.97 2.18 5.82
N SER A 85 3.69 1.52 6.73
CA SER A 85 3.11 0.77 7.86
C SER A 85 2.40 1.65 8.88
N THR A 86 2.65 2.96 8.88
CA THR A 86 1.93 3.94 9.71
C THR A 86 0.69 4.53 9.03
N PHE A 87 0.32 4.01 7.85
CA PHE A 87 -0.84 4.46 7.07
C PHE A 87 -0.77 5.94 6.65
N ASP A 88 0.45 6.43 6.41
CA ASP A 88 0.74 7.83 6.06
C ASP A 88 -0.05 8.26 4.82
N SER A 89 -1.10 9.03 5.04
CA SER A 89 -1.98 9.57 4.00
C SER A 89 -2.74 10.78 4.53
N THR A 90 -3.35 11.54 3.62
CA THR A 90 -4.34 12.58 3.97
C THR A 90 -5.73 12.07 3.62
N ALA A 91 -6.77 12.82 4.01
CA ALA A 91 -8.13 12.55 3.53
C ALA A 91 -8.26 12.53 2.00
N LYS A 92 -7.30 13.12 1.27
CA LYS A 92 -7.26 13.12 -0.20
C LYS A 92 -6.53 11.92 -0.78
N GLY A 93 -5.84 11.11 0.03
CA GLY A 93 -5.07 9.95 -0.42
C GLY A 93 -3.58 9.99 -0.05
N ASN A 94 -2.75 9.14 -0.66
CA ASN A 94 -3.03 8.39 -1.90
C ASN A 94 -3.51 6.93 -1.73
N ILE A 95 -3.51 6.39 -0.51
CA ILE A 95 -3.83 4.97 -0.26
C ILE A 95 -5.21 4.59 -0.82
N GLY A 96 -6.27 5.31 -0.44
CA GLY A 96 -7.65 5.04 -0.92
C GLY A 96 -7.78 5.14 -2.44
N PRO A 97 -7.53 6.32 -3.05
CA PRO A 97 -7.70 6.51 -4.51
C PRO A 97 -6.89 5.55 -5.38
N VAL A 98 -5.68 5.17 -4.96
CA VAL A 98 -4.88 4.17 -5.69
C VAL A 98 -5.49 2.78 -5.53
N THR A 99 -5.97 2.43 -4.33
CA THR A 99 -6.64 1.15 -4.08
C THR A 99 -7.90 1.02 -4.95
N ASP A 100 -8.77 2.04 -4.96
CA ASP A 100 -10.00 2.04 -5.75
C ASP A 100 -9.69 1.83 -7.25
N ALA A 101 -8.73 2.59 -7.79
CA ALA A 101 -8.35 2.47 -9.20
C ALA A 101 -7.75 1.09 -9.54
N LEU A 102 -6.95 0.51 -8.64
CA LEU A 102 -6.41 -0.84 -8.84
C LEU A 102 -7.52 -1.89 -8.77
N MET A 103 -8.49 -1.74 -7.86
CA MET A 103 -9.64 -2.65 -7.74
C MET A 103 -10.51 -2.61 -8.99
N ASP A 104 -10.81 -1.41 -9.50
CA ASP A 104 -11.55 -1.22 -10.74
C ASP A 104 -10.84 -1.88 -11.93
N ALA A 105 -9.53 -1.69 -12.06
CA ALA A 105 -8.74 -2.28 -13.14
C ALA A 105 -8.57 -3.81 -13.05
N LEU A 106 -8.69 -4.37 -11.84
CA LEU A 106 -8.64 -5.80 -11.57
C LEU A 106 -10.02 -6.47 -11.54
N ASP A 107 -11.11 -5.71 -11.69
CA ASP A 107 -12.49 -6.17 -11.54
C ASP A 107 -12.72 -6.95 -10.24
N THR A 108 -12.23 -6.40 -9.11
CA THR A 108 -12.41 -7.01 -7.78
C THR A 108 -13.31 -6.14 -6.89
N PRO A 109 -14.36 -6.71 -6.28
CA PRO A 109 -15.29 -5.95 -5.44
C PRO A 109 -14.75 -5.73 -4.02
N PHE A 110 -13.63 -6.36 -3.64
CA PHE A 110 -13.12 -6.34 -2.27
C PHE A 110 -11.60 -6.46 -2.20
N THR A 111 -11.00 -5.85 -1.18
CA THR A 111 -9.58 -5.98 -0.82
C THR A 111 -9.38 -5.81 0.69
N VAL A 112 -8.17 -6.04 1.17
CA VAL A 112 -7.80 -5.96 2.59
C VAL A 112 -6.72 -4.90 2.84
N PHE A 113 -6.83 -4.20 3.98
CA PHE A 113 -5.78 -3.33 4.48
C PHE A 113 -5.10 -3.98 5.68
N SER A 114 -3.78 -4.24 5.59
CA SER A 114 -3.00 -4.82 6.70
C SER A 114 -1.67 -4.10 6.89
N PRO A 115 -1.67 -2.92 7.55
CA PRO A 115 -0.43 -2.17 7.81
C PRO A 115 0.41 -2.75 8.97
N ALA A 116 -0.10 -3.78 9.68
CA ALA A 116 0.55 -4.35 10.83
C ALA A 116 1.88 -5.03 10.46
N LEU A 117 2.89 -4.82 11.29
CA LEU A 117 4.17 -5.52 11.26
C LEU A 117 4.66 -5.67 12.71
N PRO A 118 4.18 -6.68 13.45
CA PRO A 118 4.38 -6.79 14.90
C PRO A 118 5.84 -6.83 15.35
N VAL A 119 6.72 -7.50 14.58
CA VAL A 119 8.18 -7.52 14.82
C VAL A 119 8.78 -6.11 14.89
N ASN A 120 8.15 -5.17 14.20
CA ASN A 120 8.52 -3.77 14.12
C ASN A 120 7.69 -2.88 15.08
N GLY A 121 6.87 -3.47 15.96
CA GLY A 121 6.03 -2.74 16.91
C GLY A 121 4.80 -2.08 16.29
N ARG A 122 4.41 -2.46 15.06
CA ARG A 122 3.17 -1.98 14.42
C ARG A 122 2.09 -3.06 14.52
N THR A 123 0.98 -2.77 15.19
CA THR A 123 -0.13 -3.71 15.38
C THR A 123 -1.47 -3.06 15.03
N VAL A 124 -2.48 -3.87 14.75
CA VAL A 124 -3.87 -3.41 14.55
C VAL A 124 -4.76 -4.21 15.50
N TYR A 125 -5.56 -3.50 16.30
CA TYR A 125 -6.51 -4.10 17.24
C TYR A 125 -7.88 -3.46 17.04
N GLN A 126 -8.90 -4.27 16.71
CA GLN A 126 -10.26 -3.81 16.41
C GLN A 126 -10.32 -2.67 15.37
N GLY A 127 -9.46 -2.73 14.35
CA GLY A 127 -9.36 -1.71 13.30
C GLY A 127 -8.54 -0.46 13.68
N VAL A 128 -8.06 -0.36 14.92
CA VAL A 128 -7.21 0.74 15.39
C VAL A 128 -5.74 0.39 15.22
N PHE A 129 -4.99 1.27 14.54
CA PHE A 129 -3.54 1.17 14.43
C PHE A 129 -2.87 1.54 15.77
N VAL A 130 -1.98 0.66 16.25
CA VAL A 130 -1.23 0.83 17.50
C VAL A 130 0.26 0.68 17.22
N ARG A 131 1.04 1.67 17.64
CA ARG A 131 2.50 1.66 17.59
C ARG A 131 3.05 1.46 19.00
N ASN A 132 3.74 0.35 19.23
CA ASN A 132 4.50 0.14 20.45
C ASN A 132 5.76 1.00 20.36
N GLU A 133 5.78 2.11 21.10
CA GLU A 133 7.03 2.78 21.43
C GLU A 133 7.67 1.97 22.55
N SER A 134 8.94 1.59 22.37
CA SER A 134 9.77 1.12 23.48
C SER A 134 9.62 2.16 24.60
N THR A 135 9.05 1.77 25.74
CA THR A 135 8.83 2.64 26.89
C THR A 135 10.16 3.09 27.48
N ALA A 136 10.72 4.12 26.87
CA ALA A 136 11.68 5.06 27.44
C ALA A 136 11.25 6.47 27.02
N GLY A 137 10.01 6.85 27.36
CA GLY A 137 9.56 8.24 27.31
C GLY A 137 8.19 8.48 26.66
N ARG A 138 7.17 8.56 27.52
CA ARG A 138 5.86 9.21 27.29
C ARG A 138 5.00 8.66 26.15
N ILE A 139 3.97 7.90 26.55
CA ILE A 139 2.71 7.78 25.82
C ILE A 139 2.26 9.19 25.43
N ARG A 140 2.28 9.51 24.13
CA ARG A 140 1.46 10.59 23.58
C ARG A 140 0.11 9.96 23.28
N ASP A 141 -0.92 10.47 23.94
CA ASP A 141 -2.30 10.03 23.72
C ASP A 141 -2.59 9.98 22.22
N ALA A 142 -3.08 8.83 21.76
CA ALA A 142 -3.68 8.72 20.44
C ALA A 142 -4.78 9.79 20.32
N PRO A 143 -4.89 10.52 19.19
CA PRO A 143 -5.98 11.46 19.01
C PRO A 143 -7.30 10.71 19.17
N SER A 144 -8.15 11.20 20.08
CA SER A 144 -9.43 10.61 20.44
C SER A 144 -10.28 10.34 19.19
N PRO A 145 -11.01 9.21 19.12
CA PRO A 145 -11.92 8.92 18.03
C PRO A 145 -13.10 9.90 18.10
N GLY A 146 -13.06 10.96 17.30
CA GLY A 146 -14.11 11.99 17.38
C GLY A 146 -13.95 13.20 16.45
N LYS A 147 -13.20 13.10 15.35
CA LYS A 147 -13.20 14.13 14.30
C LYS A 147 -13.28 13.55 12.89
N SER A 148 -14.27 12.68 12.65
CA SER A 148 -14.93 12.69 11.35
C SER A 148 -15.92 13.86 11.37
N HIS A 149 -15.72 14.85 10.50
CA HIS A 149 -16.77 15.82 10.19
C HIS A 149 -17.79 15.13 9.28
N ASP A 150 -18.62 14.27 9.88
CA ASP A 150 -19.85 13.84 9.24
C ASP A 150 -20.95 14.86 9.50
N ARG A 151 -21.56 15.27 8.40
CA ARG A 151 -22.54 16.34 8.24
C ARG A 151 -23.74 16.09 9.13
N GLN A 152 -24.20 17.13 9.82
CA GLN A 152 -25.57 17.17 10.35
C GLN A 152 -26.55 16.99 9.17
N LEU A 153 -27.20 15.84 9.17
CA LEU A 153 -28.45 15.59 8.47
C LEU A 153 -29.48 16.60 8.97
N SER A 154 -29.98 17.41 8.06
CA SER A 154 -31.18 18.24 8.25
C SER A 154 -32.39 17.32 8.51
N SER A 155 -33.00 17.44 9.69
CA SER A 155 -34.31 16.87 10.00
C SER A 155 -35.43 17.68 9.33
N PRO A 156 -36.52 17.05 8.85
CA PRO A 156 -37.63 17.75 8.23
C PRO A 156 -38.53 18.40 9.30
N SER A 157 -38.77 19.70 9.16
CA SER A 157 -39.87 20.39 9.85
C SER A 157 -41.17 20.22 9.04
N GLY A 158 -42.27 20.00 9.77
CA GLY A 158 -43.61 19.75 9.23
C GLY A 158 -44.31 20.92 8.58
#